data_AF-A0A379V1G6-F1
#
_entry.id   AF-A0A379V1G6-F1
#
_cell.length_a   1.000
_cell.length_b   1.000
_cell.length_c   1.000
_cell.angle_alpha   90.00
_cell.angle_beta   90.00
_cell.angle_gamma   90.00
#
_symmetry.space_group_name_H-M   'P 1'
#
loop_
_entity.id
_entity.type
_entity.pdbx_description
1 polymer ?
#
loop_
_entity_poly.entity_id
_entity_poly.type
_entity_poly.pdbx_seq_one_letter_code
_entity_poly.pdbx_strand_id
1 'polypeptide(L)' 'MKIASMGRDTTALRKRRKGEDVLVYHARNYTEIEGDPLYDPNRHTRLKRVRWDENGMPDFGVPPADTI' A
#
# COMPACT_ATOMS: atom_id res chain seq x y z
N MET A 1 -9.74 10.47 2.39
CA MET A 1 -9.12 9.20 1.95
C MET A 1 -9.50 8.10 2.92
N LYS A 2 -10.54 7.33 2.60
CA LYS A 2 -10.96 6.16 3.38
C LYS A 2 -10.22 4.96 2.77
N ILE A 3 -9.41 4.28 3.56
CA ILE A 3 -8.63 3.13 3.10
C ILE A 3 -9.64 2.06 2.67
N ALA A 4 -9.77 1.84 1.36
CA ALA A 4 -10.47 0.67 0.86
C ALA A 4 -9.73 -0.57 1.37
N SER A 5 -10.48 -1.50 1.94
CA SER A 5 -10.02 -2.74 2.57
C SER A 5 -8.69 -3.26 2.03
N MET A 6 -7.74 -3.51 2.94
CA MET A 6 -6.55 -4.34 2.71
C MET A 6 -7.04 -5.75 2.32
N GLY A 7 -7.35 -5.94 1.04
CA GLY A 7 -7.69 -7.23 0.47
C GLY A 7 -6.48 -8.15 0.57
N ARG A 8 -6.72 -9.44 0.75
CA ARG A 8 -5.69 -10.49 0.88
C ARG A 8 -4.73 -10.60 -0.31
N ASP A 9 -4.97 -9.84 -1.37
CA ASP A 9 -4.21 -9.89 -2.60
C ASP A 9 -3.22 -8.73 -2.62
N THR A 10 -1.93 -9.06 -2.60
CA THR A 10 -0.80 -8.22 -3.06
C THR A 10 -0.28 -7.11 -2.13
N THR A 11 0.00 -7.43 -0.86
CA THR A 11 0.96 -6.65 -0.05
C THR A 11 2.25 -7.46 0.15
N ALA A 12 3.41 -6.86 -0.13
CA ALA A 12 4.71 -7.51 0.06
C ALA A 12 5.73 -6.57 0.71
N LEU A 13 6.53 -7.09 1.65
CA LEU A 13 7.67 -6.42 2.25
C LEU A 13 8.96 -6.86 1.55
N ARG A 14 9.76 -5.90 1.08
CA ARG A 14 11.05 -6.15 0.43
C ARG A 14 12.17 -5.43 1.17
N LYS A 15 13.14 -6.20 1.64
CA LYS A 15 14.41 -5.68 2.18
C LYS A 15 15.36 -5.31 1.06
N ARG A 16 15.86 -4.07 1.03
CA ARG A 16 16.96 -3.65 0.15
C ARG A 16 18.30 -4.07 0.74
N ARG A 17 19.31 -4.21 -0.14
CA ARG A 17 20.69 -4.59 0.23
C ARG A 17 21.35 -3.67 1.28
N LYS A 18 20.87 -2.42 1.42
CA LYS A 18 21.37 -1.43 2.38
C LYS A 18 20.53 -1.30 3.66
N GLY A 19 19.66 -2.27 3.97
CA GLY A 19 18.88 -2.29 5.21
C GLY A 19 17.61 -1.43 5.20
N GLU A 20 17.19 -0.94 4.05
CA GLU A 20 15.91 -0.23 3.91
C GLU A 20 14.80 -1.22 3.55
N ASP A 21 13.71 -1.24 4.32
CA ASP A 21 12.52 -2.01 4.00
C ASP A 21 11.50 -1.17 3.23
N VAL A 22 10.91 -1.77 2.19
CA VAL A 22 9.92 -1.15 1.33
C VAL A 22 8.65 -2.00 1.32
N LEU A 23 7.53 -1.35 1.57
CA LEU A 23 6.19 -1.86 1.39
C LEU A 23 5.77 -1.65 -0.07
N VAL A 24 5.41 -2.74 -0.73
CA VAL A 24 4.76 -2.74 -2.04
C VAL A 24 3.30 -3.08 -1.83
N TYR A 25 2.39 -2.23 -2.30
CA TYR A 25 0.95 -2.43 -2.14
C TYR A 25 0.18 -1.88 -3.36
N HIS A 26 -1.00 -2.42 -3.60
CA HIS A 26 -1.91 -1.91 -4.62
C HIS A 26 -2.99 -1.03 -3.97
N ALA A 27 -3.25 0.13 -4.57
CA ALA A 27 -4.30 1.04 -4.10
C ALA A 27 -5.03 1.70 -5.26
N ARG A 28 -6.29 2.07 -4.99
CA ARG A 28 -7.14 2.93 -5.84
C ARG A 28 -7.20 4.32 -5.21
N ASN A 29 -7.35 5.34 -6.04
CA ASN A 29 -7.53 6.74 -5.60
C ASN A 29 -9.00 7.10 -5.30
N TYR A 30 -9.94 6.17 -5.53
CA TYR A 30 -11.37 6.32 -5.26
C TYR A 30 -11.92 5.14 -4.46
N THR A 31 -13.03 5.39 -3.77
CA THR A 31 -13.69 4.42 -2.88
C THR A 31 -14.92 3.77 -3.50
N GLU A 32 -15.58 4.45 -4.44
CA GLU A 32 -16.79 3.97 -5.09
C GLU A 32 -16.43 3.33 -6.42
N ILE A 33 -16.73 2.04 -6.56
CA ILE A 33 -16.52 1.27 -7.78
C ILE A 33 -17.91 0.93 -8.32
N GLU A 34 -18.19 1.28 -9.57
CA GLU A 34 -19.37 0.79 -10.26
C GLU A 34 -19.06 -0.59 -10.86
N GLY A 35 -19.85 -1.61 -10.48
CA GLY A 35 -19.68 -2.99 -10.93
C GLY A 35 -18.76 -3.84 -10.04
N ASP A 36 -18.20 -4.92 -10.61
CA ASP A 36 -17.38 -5.88 -9.87
C ASP A 36 -15.92 -5.37 -9.70
N PRO A 37 -15.44 -5.19 -8.45
CA PRO A 37 -14.09 -4.71 -8.14
C PRO A 37 -12.94 -5.56 -8.69
N LEU A 38 -13.20 -6.82 -9.06
CA LEU A 38 -12.19 -7.70 -9.64
C LEU A 38 -11.79 -7.24 -11.05
N TYR A 39 -12.74 -6.71 -11.81
CA TYR A 39 -12.57 -6.29 -13.22
C TYR A 39 -12.19 -4.83 -13.38
N ASP A 40 -12.21 -4.04 -12.30
CA ASP A 40 -11.68 -2.68 -12.34
C ASP A 40 -10.14 -2.69 -12.49
N PRO A 41 -9.59 -2.13 -13.60
CA PRO A 41 -8.17 -2.18 -13.90
C PRO A 41 -7.35 -1.14 -13.13
N ASN A 42 -7.98 -0.21 -12.41
CA ASN A 42 -7.34 0.97 -11.82
C ASN A 42 -6.62 0.67 -10.49
N ARG A 43 -6.02 -0.51 -10.36
CA ARG A 43 -5.16 -0.88 -9.23
C ARG A 43 -3.73 -0.46 -9.54
N HIS A 44 -3.27 0.63 -8.93
CA HIS A 44 -1.90 1.09 -9.10
C HIS A 44 -0.98 0.51 -8.03
N THR A 45 0.17 -0.03 -8.46
CA THR A 45 1.24 -0.43 -7.55
C THR A 45 1.91 0.82 -6.96
N ARG A 46 1.98 0.88 -5.64
CA ARG A 46 2.62 1.95 -4.87
C ARG A 46 3.74 1.38 -4.01
N LEU A 47 4.74 2.23 -3.75
CA LEU A 47 5.91 1.91 -2.93
C LEU A 47 5.96 2.87 -1.74
N LYS A 48 6.19 2.34 -0.55
CA LYS A 48 6.38 3.14 0.67
C LYS A 48 7.56 2.60 1.49
N ARG A 49 8.40 3.49 2.01
CA ARG A 49 9.44 3.10 2.98
C ARG A 49 8.78 2.72 4.31
N VAL A 50 9.17 1.58 4.87
CA VAL A 50 8.69 1.11 6.17
C VAL A 50 9.61 1.64 7.26
N ARG A 51 9.01 2.17 8.32
CA ARG A 51 9.71 2.49 9.56
C ARG A 51 9.44 1.37 10.55
N TRP A 52 10.38 1.13 11.44
CA TRP A 52 10.25 0.14 12.51
C TRP A 52 10.21 0.89 13.84
N ASP A 53 9.30 0.51 14.72
CA ASP A 53 9.26 1.05 16.08
C ASP A 53 10.31 0.40 16.97
N GLU A 54 10.40 0.87 18.22
CA GLU A 54 11.34 0.36 19.22
C GLU A 54 11.08 -1.10 19.62
N ASN A 55 9.87 -1.61 19.38
CA ASN A 55 9.48 -2.99 19.63
C ASN A 55 9.75 -3.91 18.43
N GLY A 56 10.30 -3.37 17.34
CA GLY A 56 10.58 -4.11 16.11
C GLY A 56 9.33 -4.40 15.28
N MET A 57 8.25 -3.65 15.47
CA MET A 57 7.04 -3.74 14.65
C MET A 57 7.08 -2.72 13.50
N PRO A 58 6.62 -3.09 12.29
CA PRO A 58 6.59 -2.18 11.16
C PRO A 58 5.46 -1.16 11.32
N ASP A 59 5.81 0.12 11.30
CA ASP A 59 4.86 1.22 11.22
C ASP A 59 4.50 1.49 9.75
N PHE A 60 3.28 1.10 9.39
CA PHE A 60 2.74 1.30 8.05
C PHE A 60 2.11 2.67 7.84
N GLY A 61 1.84 3.44 8.89
CA GLY A 61 1.21 4.76 8.85
C GLY A 61 0.07 4.93 7.83
N VAL A 62 -0.07 6.15 7.28
CA VAL A 62 -1.04 6.47 6.21
C VAL A 62 -0.36 6.46 4.84
N PRO A 63 -1.01 5.96 3.77
CA PRO A 63 -0.50 6.09 2.40
C PRO A 63 -0.26 7.56 2.03
N PRO A 64 0.85 7.91 1.37
CA PRO A 64 1.04 9.27 0.87
C PRO A 64 -0.07 9.63 -0.12
N ALA A 65 -0.50 10.90 -0.08
CA ALA A 65 -1.38 11.46 -1.10
C ALA A 65 -0.70 11.46 -2.47
N ASP A 66 -1.49 11.40 -3.54
CA ASP A 66 -0.95 11.46 -4.90
C ASP A 66 -0.35 12.85 -5.17
N THR A 67 0.90 12.88 -5.62
CA THR A 67 1.55 14.12 -6.07
C THR A 67 0.98 14.47 -7.44
N ILE A 68 0.44 15.69 -7.58
CA ILE A 68 -0.07 16.26 -8.85
C ILE A 68 1.07 16.42 -9.85
#